data_AF-A0A956DPC2-F1
#
_entry.id   AF-A0A956DPC2-F1
#
_cell.length_a   1.000
_cell.length_b   1.000
_cell.length_c   1.000
_cell.angle_alpha   90.00
_cell.angle_beta   90.00
_cell.angle_gamma   90.00
#
_symmetry.space_group_name_H-M   'P 1'
#
loop_
_entity.id
_entity.type
_entity.pdbx_description
1 polymer ?
#
loop_
_entity_poly.entity_id
_entity_poly.type
_entity_poly.pdbx_seq_one_letter_code
_entity_poly.pdbx_strand_id
1 'polypeptide(L)'
;MSDAARARRDRSRQRRKTERGKKARPADEVPALAEAEAKPARHAGDAPRFTEAYPEDPDLGRLVAAFAAGNFAAVREGAPRLAEKTDDERVKQAALDLRRRIDPSPTSVYLWALGVALLALLYGFYLSHRP
;
A
#
# COMPACT_ATOMS: atom_id res chain seq x y z
N MET A 1 -39.82 -53.50 -3.74
CA MET A 1 -39.55 -52.04 -3.74
C MET A 1 -38.35 -51.73 -2.83
N SER A 2 -37.14 -52.18 -3.17
CA SER A 2 -36.00 -52.20 -2.21
C SER A 2 -34.61 -51.92 -2.81
N ASP A 3 -34.50 -51.28 -3.97
CA ASP A 3 -33.19 -50.97 -4.58
C ASP A 3 -32.77 -49.48 -4.54
N ALA A 4 -33.72 -48.56 -4.34
CA ALA A 4 -33.40 -47.12 -4.34
C ALA A 4 -32.76 -46.62 -3.01
N ALA A 5 -32.81 -47.41 -1.93
CA ALA A 5 -32.32 -47.02 -0.62
C ALA A 5 -30.81 -47.28 -0.41
N ARG A 6 -30.18 -48.14 -1.22
CA ARG A 6 -28.75 -48.48 -1.09
C ARG A 6 -27.82 -47.41 -1.66
N ALA A 7 -28.26 -46.64 -2.66
CA ALA A 7 -27.42 -45.65 -3.35
C ALA A 7 -27.12 -44.37 -2.54
N ARG A 8 -27.81 -44.12 -1.41
CA ARG A 8 -27.59 -42.93 -0.58
C ARG A 8 -26.59 -43.14 0.56
N ARG A 9 -26.24 -44.39 0.91
CA ARG A 9 -25.30 -44.70 2.00
C ARG A 9 -23.82 -44.57 1.61
N ASP A 10 -23.49 -44.61 0.32
CA ASP A 10 -22.08 -44.60 -0.11
C ASP A 10 -21.47 -43.19 -0.15
N ARG A 11 -22.28 -42.15 -0.36
CA ARG A 11 -21.78 -40.76 -0.46
C ARG A 11 -21.34 -40.16 0.88
N SER A 12 -21.80 -40.69 2.01
CA SER A 12 -21.37 -40.19 3.34
C SER A 12 -20.02 -40.75 3.80
N ARG A 13 -19.50 -41.80 3.16
CA ARG A 13 -18.17 -42.36 3.47
C ARG A 13 -17.01 -41.60 2.81
N GLN A 14 -17.22 -40.99 1.65
CA GLN A 14 -16.16 -40.24 0.97
C GLN A 14 -15.83 -38.89 1.62
N ARG A 15 -16.78 -38.27 2.33
CA ARG A 15 -16.58 -36.94 2.95
C ARG A 15 -15.78 -36.94 4.25
N ARG A 16 -15.45 -38.11 4.82
CA ARG A 16 -14.68 -38.25 6.07
C ARG A 16 -13.16 -38.44 5.87
N LYS A 17 -12.67 -38.53 4.64
CA LYS A 17 -11.26 -38.87 4.37
C LYS A 17 -10.32 -37.67 4.22
N THR A 18 -10.83 -36.44 4.22
CA THR A 18 -10.01 -35.21 4.04
C THR A 18 -9.68 -34.47 5.33
N GLU A 19 -10.19 -34.86 6.50
CA GLU A 19 -9.86 -34.20 7.78
C GLU A 19 -8.72 -34.88 8.57
N ARG A 20 -8.15 -35.98 8.06
CA ARG A 20 -7.12 -36.76 8.75
C ARG A 20 -5.71 -36.35 8.31
N GLY A 21 -5.37 -35.09 8.52
CA GLY A 21 -4.04 -34.53 8.25
C GLY A 21 -3.52 -33.57 9.33
N LYS A 22 -4.17 -33.51 10.49
CA LYS A 22 -3.77 -32.65 11.63
C LYS A 22 -2.94 -33.46 12.65
N LYS A 23 -1.72 -33.79 12.26
CA LYS A 23 -0.60 -34.31 13.08
C LYS A 23 0.65 -33.97 12.25
N ALA A 24 1.69 -33.33 12.73
CA ALA A 24 2.19 -33.15 14.07
C ALA A 24 3.01 -31.84 14.12
N ARG A 25 3.11 -31.26 15.31
CA ARG A 25 4.21 -30.35 15.66
C ARG A 25 5.51 -31.17 15.68
N PRO A 26 6.59 -30.68 15.07
CA PRO A 26 7.90 -30.71 15.70
C PRO A 26 8.20 -29.29 16.19
N ALA A 27 8.31 -29.16 17.51
CA ALA A 27 9.03 -28.07 18.13
C ALA A 27 10.49 -28.53 18.16
N ASP A 28 11.26 -28.07 17.19
CA ASP A 28 12.72 -27.85 17.20
C ASP A 28 13.22 -27.89 15.76
N GLU A 29 13.24 -26.72 15.14
CA GLU A 29 14.17 -26.37 14.08
C GLU A 29 14.19 -24.86 13.99
N VAL A 30 15.27 -24.26 14.46
CA VAL A 30 15.58 -22.85 14.24
C VAL A 30 16.40 -22.78 12.96
N PRO A 31 15.87 -22.18 11.88
CA PRO A 31 16.67 -21.41 10.95
C PRO A 31 16.12 -19.98 10.98
N ALA A 32 16.78 -19.01 11.61
CA ALA A 32 17.78 -18.18 10.92
C ALA A 32 17.66 -18.30 9.38
N LEU A 33 17.26 -17.19 8.73
CA LEU A 33 17.27 -16.97 7.28
C LEU A 33 16.05 -17.52 6.51
N ALA A 34 14.90 -16.92 6.78
CA ALA A 34 14.00 -16.49 5.71
C ALA A 34 13.54 -15.09 6.16
N GLU A 35 14.31 -14.04 5.89
CA GLU A 35 14.06 -13.26 4.68
C GLU A 35 12.72 -13.67 4.07
N ALA A 36 11.65 -13.20 4.72
CA ALA A 36 10.50 -12.78 3.98
C ALA A 36 11.05 -11.80 2.93
N GLU A 37 11.43 -12.33 1.78
CA GLU A 37 11.07 -11.75 0.49
C GLU A 37 9.56 -11.52 0.56
N ALA A 38 9.16 -10.52 1.32
CA ALA A 38 7.94 -9.81 1.14
C ALA A 38 8.12 -9.16 -0.22
N LYS A 39 7.95 -9.95 -1.27
CA LYS A 39 7.49 -9.49 -2.56
C LYS A 39 6.33 -8.57 -2.19
N PRO A 40 6.49 -7.23 -2.24
CA PRO A 40 5.38 -6.38 -1.90
C PRO A 40 4.48 -6.55 -3.10
N ALA A 41 3.56 -7.52 -2.95
CA ALA A 41 2.50 -7.75 -3.88
C ALA A 41 1.81 -6.39 -3.96
N ARG A 42 2.00 -5.70 -5.08
CA ARG A 42 1.10 -4.64 -5.51
C ARG A 42 -0.28 -5.26 -5.30
N HIS A 43 -1.05 -4.75 -4.34
CA HIS A 43 -2.41 -5.25 -4.15
C HIS A 43 -3.10 -5.02 -5.49
N ALA A 44 -3.30 -6.09 -6.26
CA ALA A 44 -3.59 -6.02 -7.69
C ALA A 44 -4.96 -5.39 -8.01
N GLY A 45 -5.71 -4.96 -6.98
CA GLY A 45 -6.95 -4.21 -7.09
C GLY A 45 -6.86 -2.71 -6.76
N ASP A 46 -5.85 -2.26 -6.01
CA ASP A 46 -5.82 -0.88 -5.45
C ASP A 46 -4.67 -0.01 -6.00
N ALA A 47 -3.84 -0.56 -6.90
CA ALA A 47 -2.79 0.21 -7.53
C ALA A 47 -3.39 1.23 -8.53
N PRO A 48 -2.99 2.51 -8.48
CA PRO A 48 -3.46 3.51 -9.43
C PRO A 48 -3.08 3.16 -10.87
N ARG A 49 -3.98 3.41 -11.85
CA ARG A 49 -3.76 3.10 -13.27
C ARG A 49 -2.44 3.63 -13.85
N PHE A 50 -1.97 4.78 -13.39
CA PHE A 50 -0.70 5.36 -13.88
C PHE A 50 0.53 4.52 -13.52
N THR A 51 0.42 3.59 -12.56
CA THR A 51 1.52 2.71 -12.13
C THR A 51 1.65 1.46 -12.99
N GLU A 52 0.73 1.21 -13.94
CA GLU A 52 0.80 0.08 -14.88
C GLU A 52 2.07 0.12 -15.74
N ALA A 53 2.61 1.32 -16.01
CA ALA A 53 3.83 1.51 -16.78
C ALA A 53 5.12 1.42 -15.94
N TYR A 54 5.01 1.26 -14.61
CA TYR A 54 6.18 1.29 -13.73
C TYR A 54 6.90 -0.08 -13.71
N PRO A 55 8.25 -0.07 -13.70
CA PRO A 55 9.04 -1.30 -13.60
C PRO A 55 8.70 -2.06 -12.31
N GLU A 56 8.80 -3.39 -12.33
CA GLU A 56 8.64 -4.20 -11.12
C GLU A 56 9.86 -4.05 -10.23
N ASP A 57 9.70 -3.29 -9.15
CA ASP A 57 10.71 -3.10 -8.11
C ASP A 57 10.04 -3.14 -6.73
N PRO A 58 10.58 -3.86 -5.74
CA PRO A 58 9.94 -4.02 -4.45
C PRO A 58 9.88 -2.71 -3.66
N ASP A 59 10.91 -1.87 -3.73
CA ASP A 59 10.93 -0.60 -2.99
C ASP A 59 9.99 0.42 -3.64
N LEU A 60 9.94 0.47 -4.97
CA LEU A 60 8.96 1.25 -5.72
C LEU A 60 7.53 0.76 -5.42
N GLY A 61 7.32 -0.56 -5.33
CA GLY A 61 6.04 -1.16 -4.96
C GLY A 61 5.54 -0.72 -3.58
N ARG A 62 6.44 -0.61 -2.59
CA ARG A 62 6.13 -0.08 -1.26
C ARG A 62 5.71 1.39 -1.32
N LEU A 63 6.38 2.20 -2.14
CA LEU A 63 6.00 3.61 -2.32
C LEU A 63 4.65 3.75 -3.02
N VAL A 64 4.36 2.91 -4.02
CA VAL A 64 3.05 2.88 -4.69
C VAL A 64 1.95 2.47 -3.71
N ALA A 65 2.19 1.48 -2.85
CA ALA A 65 1.24 1.10 -1.81
C ALA A 65 1.01 2.24 -0.79
N ALA A 66 2.07 2.96 -0.39
CA ALA A 66 1.96 4.13 0.47
C ALA A 66 1.15 5.26 -0.19
N PHE A 67 1.33 5.48 -1.50
CA PHE A 67 0.52 6.42 -2.27
C PHE A 67 -0.95 6.03 -2.28
N ALA A 68 -1.27 4.75 -2.56
CA ALA A 68 -2.64 4.25 -2.56
C ALA A 68 -3.30 4.36 -1.18
N ALA A 69 -2.54 4.20 -0.10
CA ALA A 69 -3.00 4.39 1.27
C ALA A 69 -3.10 5.87 1.72
N GLY A 70 -2.79 6.83 0.84
CA GLY A 70 -2.79 8.26 1.16
C GLY A 70 -1.62 8.71 2.04
N ASN A 71 -0.62 7.86 2.28
CA ASN A 71 0.59 8.21 3.03
C ASN A 71 1.60 8.94 2.14
N PHE A 72 1.27 10.19 1.77
CA PHE A 72 2.10 11.02 0.90
C PHE A 72 3.41 11.48 1.56
N ALA A 73 3.48 11.47 2.89
CA ALA A 73 4.72 11.79 3.62
C ALA A 73 5.81 10.75 3.36
N ALA A 74 5.45 9.46 3.45
CA ALA A 74 6.38 8.37 3.14
C ALA A 74 6.85 8.42 1.67
N VAL A 75 5.95 8.75 0.74
CA VAL A 75 6.30 8.89 -0.69
C VAL A 75 7.20 10.10 -0.92
N ARG A 76 6.94 11.23 -0.25
CA ARG A 76 7.73 12.47 -0.33
C ARG A 76 9.18 12.26 0.04
N GLU A 77 9.44 11.50 1.10
CA GLU A 77 10.80 11.18 1.54
C GLU A 77 11.40 9.99 0.81
N GLY A 78 10.61 8.96 0.54
CA GLY A 78 11.09 7.69 0.01
C GLY A 78 11.42 7.73 -1.48
N ALA A 79 10.67 8.49 -2.28
CA ALA A 79 10.91 8.61 -3.72
C ALA A 79 12.31 9.16 -4.10
N PRO A 80 12.78 10.30 -3.56
CA PRO A 80 14.14 10.77 -3.86
C PRO A 80 15.21 9.82 -3.32
N ARG A 81 15.01 9.25 -2.11
CA ARG A 81 15.94 8.27 -1.54
C ARG A 81 16.04 7.00 -2.39
N LEU A 82 14.95 6.55 -3.00
CA LEU A 82 14.97 5.40 -3.91
C LEU A 82 15.69 5.74 -5.22
N ALA A 83 15.44 6.94 -5.76
CA ALA A 83 16.09 7.45 -6.96
C ALA A 83 17.61 7.60 -6.82
N GLU A 84 18.11 7.87 -5.61
CA GLU A 84 19.54 7.95 -5.29
C GLU A 84 20.21 6.58 -5.09
N LYS A 85 19.45 5.59 -4.63
CA LYS A 85 19.96 4.25 -4.27
C LYS A 85 19.93 3.25 -5.41
N THR A 86 19.04 3.43 -6.38
CA THR A 86 18.87 2.50 -7.49
C THR A 86 19.75 2.88 -8.68
N ASP A 87 20.37 1.89 -9.31
CA ASP A 87 21.10 2.05 -10.57
C ASP A 87 20.19 1.90 -11.80
N ASP A 88 18.95 1.43 -11.62
CA ASP A 88 17.98 1.31 -12.71
C ASP A 88 17.30 2.66 -12.98
N GLU A 89 17.65 3.26 -14.12
CA GLU A 89 17.08 4.51 -14.58
C GLU A 89 15.55 4.46 -14.76
N ARG A 90 14.95 3.29 -15.04
CA ARG A 90 13.49 3.16 -15.10
C ARG A 90 12.85 3.29 -13.72
N VAL A 91 13.45 2.70 -12.70
CA VAL A 91 12.96 2.77 -11.30
C VAL A 91 13.11 4.20 -10.80
N LYS A 92 14.23 4.85 -11.11
CA LYS A 92 14.50 6.24 -10.78
C LYS A 92 13.46 7.20 -11.39
N GLN A 93 13.18 7.05 -12.68
CA GLN A 93 12.17 7.87 -13.36
C GLN A 93 10.77 7.65 -12.77
N ALA A 94 10.40 6.40 -12.48
CA ALA A 94 9.12 6.09 -11.85
C ALA A 94 9.00 6.68 -10.44
N ALA A 95 10.06 6.60 -9.63
CA ALA A 95 10.09 7.21 -8.30
C ALA A 95 9.94 8.74 -8.38
N LEU A 96 10.64 9.39 -9.31
CA LEU A 96 10.52 10.84 -9.51
C LEU A 96 9.15 11.25 -10.06
N ASP A 97 8.54 10.47 -10.95
CA ASP A 97 7.16 10.70 -11.41
C ASP A 97 6.17 10.64 -10.24
N LEU A 98 6.31 9.63 -9.37
CA LEU A 98 5.50 9.49 -8.17
C LEU A 98 5.64 10.70 -7.24
N ARG A 99 6.86 11.24 -7.09
CA ARG A 99 7.14 12.45 -6.31
C ARG A 99 6.43 13.68 -6.89
N ARG A 100 6.47 13.86 -8.22
CA ARG A 100 5.83 15.00 -8.89
C ARG A 100 4.32 14.99 -8.71
N ARG A 101 3.70 13.81 -8.67
CA ARG A 101 2.23 13.66 -8.49
C ARG A 101 1.73 14.06 -7.11
N ILE A 102 2.58 14.04 -6.10
CA ILE A 102 2.21 14.39 -4.72
C ILE A 102 2.62 15.82 -4.32
N ASP A 103 3.32 16.54 -5.19
CA ASP A 103 3.71 17.90 -4.86
C ASP A 103 2.50 18.83 -4.94
N PRO A 104 2.21 19.59 -3.87
CA PRO A 104 1.11 20.54 -3.89
C PRO A 104 1.38 21.59 -4.96
N SER A 105 0.34 22.00 -5.69
CA SER A 105 0.50 23.06 -6.67
C SER A 105 1.01 24.33 -5.97
N PRO A 106 1.97 25.07 -6.57
CA PRO A 106 2.48 26.31 -5.98
C PRO A 106 1.34 27.29 -5.64
N THR A 107 0.30 27.32 -6.48
CA THR A 107 -0.90 28.11 -6.30
C THR A 107 -1.65 27.76 -5.01
N SER A 108 -1.80 26.47 -4.69
CA SER A 108 -2.45 26.03 -3.45
C SER A 108 -1.73 26.57 -2.21
N VAL A 109 -0.39 26.59 -2.25
CA VAL A 109 0.44 27.14 -1.16
C VAL A 109 0.21 28.64 -1.02
N TYR A 110 0.20 29.39 -2.12
CA TYR A 110 -0.07 30.83 -2.09
C TYR A 110 -1.49 31.16 -1.60
N LEU A 111 -2.50 30.41 -2.01
CA LEU A 111 -3.87 30.60 -1.55
C LEU A 111 -4.00 30.35 -0.04
N TRP A 112 -3.33 29.30 0.47
CA TRP A 112 -3.26 29.06 1.91
C TRP A 112 -2.57 30.19 2.66
N ALA A 113 -1.43 30.66 2.16
CA ALA A 113 -0.69 31.76 2.76
C ALA A 113 -1.51 33.06 2.77
N LEU A 114 -2.18 33.38 1.66
CA LEU A 114 -3.06 34.54 1.55
C LEU A 114 -4.24 34.44 2.52
N GLY A 115 -4.86 33.26 2.63
CA GLY A 115 -5.93 33.01 3.58
C GLY A 115 -5.49 33.24 5.03
N VAL A 116 -4.33 32.72 5.42
CA VAL A 116 -3.73 32.96 6.75
C VAL A 116 -3.43 34.44 6.97
N ALA A 117 -2.90 35.13 5.97
CA ALA A 117 -2.60 36.57 6.06
C ALA A 117 -3.86 37.42 6.25
N LEU A 118 -4.92 37.14 5.49
CA LEU A 118 -6.24 37.76 5.65
C LEU A 118 -6.80 37.51 7.05
N LEU A 119 -6.73 36.26 7.54
CA LEU A 119 -7.22 35.92 8.87
C LEU A 119 -6.46 36.69 9.97
N ALA A 120 -5.14 36.77 9.86
CA ALA A 120 -4.31 37.53 10.80
C ALA A 120 -4.64 39.03 10.76
N LEU A 121 -4.88 39.58 9.57
CA LEU A 121 -5.26 40.98 9.40
C LEU A 121 -6.64 41.28 10.01
N LEU A 122 -7.64 40.44 9.75
CA LEU A 122 -8.98 40.57 10.35
C LEU A 122 -8.93 40.41 11.87
N TYR A 123 -8.15 39.45 12.37
CA TYR A 123 -7.97 39.23 13.79
C TYR A 123 -7.30 40.43 14.48
N GLY A 124 -6.24 40.96 13.89
CA GLY A 124 -5.57 42.17 14.37
C GLY A 124 -6.49 43.39 14.34
N PHE A 125 -7.26 43.56 13.27
CA PHE A 125 -8.26 44.62 13.16
C PHE A 125 -9.32 44.50 14.25
N TYR A 126 -9.85 43.30 14.48
CA TYR A 126 -10.83 43.02 15.52
C TYR A 126 -10.31 43.41 16.90
N LEU A 127 -9.07 43.06 17.25
CA LEU A 127 -8.46 43.45 18.52
C LEU A 127 -8.31 44.97 18.65
N SER A 128 -7.93 45.65 17.58
CA SER A 128 -7.77 47.11 17.55
C SER A 128 -9.10 47.87 17.68
N HIS A 129 -10.19 47.30 17.14
CA HIS A 129 -11.53 47.89 17.17
C HIS A 129 -12.41 47.33 18.30
N ARG A 130 -11.85 46.51 19.20
CA ARG A 130 -12.59 46.02 20.38
C ARG A 130 -12.67 47.18 21.39
N PRO A 131 -13.86 47.73 21.69
CA PRO A 131 -14.03 48.81 22.65
C PRO A 131 -13.78 48.35 24.08
#